data_AF-A0A417Y6I1-F1
#
_entry.id   AF-A0A417Y6I1-F1
#
_cell.length_a   1.000
_cell.length_b   1.000
_cell.length_c   1.000
_cell.angle_alpha   90.00
_cell.angle_beta   90.00
_cell.angle_gamma   90.00
#
_symmetry.space_group_name_H-M   'P 1'
#
loop_
_entity.id
_entity.type
_entity.pdbx_description
1 polymer ?
#
loop_
_entity_poly.entity_id
_entity_poly.type
_entity_poly.pdbx_seq_one_letter_code
_entity_poly.pdbx_strand_id
1 'polypeptide(L)'
;MSEKSQRALLAEARKAARDAQTKQREAARARERRVLDLATTVIAAIDERDLVVERTERRAGEALRELVDVEGLSVRETLESCGGRLDEREATRLRRIVQLEEKQAVAASAEPTRDTVTASV
;
A
#
# COMPACT_ATOMS: atom_id res chain seq x y z
N MET A 1 42.76 37.52 -37.25
CA MET A 1 42.14 37.06 -35.97
C MET A 1 43.26 36.67 -35.01
N SER A 2 43.38 37.32 -33.85
CA SER A 2 44.49 37.07 -32.90
C SER A 2 44.29 35.77 -32.12
N GLU A 3 45.37 35.07 -31.76
CA GLU A 3 45.35 33.89 -30.87
C GLU A 3 44.60 34.14 -29.55
N LYS A 4 44.67 35.37 -29.03
CA LYS A 4 43.94 35.78 -27.83
C LYS A 4 42.42 35.71 -28.02
N SER A 5 41.94 36.08 -29.21
CA SER A 5 40.53 36.01 -29.59
C SER A 5 40.07 34.55 -29.74
N GLN A 6 40.91 33.68 -30.28
CA GLN A 6 40.61 32.25 -30.40
C GLN A 6 40.52 31.57 -29.03
N ARG A 7 41.43 31.89 -28.11
CA ARG A 7 41.41 31.37 -26.73
C ARG A 7 40.16 31.80 -25.96
N ALA A 8 39.72 33.05 -26.13
CA ALA A 8 38.50 33.56 -25.51
C ALA A 8 37.25 32.81 -26.01
N LEU A 9 37.12 32.62 -27.33
CA LEU A 9 36.01 31.86 -27.92
C LEU A 9 35.94 30.41 -27.41
N LEU A 10 37.08 29.72 -27.31
CA LEU A 10 37.13 28.36 -26.78
C LEU A 10 36.79 28.28 -25.29
N ALA A 11 37.18 29.28 -24.50
CA ALA A 11 36.85 29.35 -23.08
C ALA A 11 35.33 29.54 -22.88
N GLU A 12 34.72 30.43 -23.66
CA GLU A 12 33.28 30.67 -23.65
C GLU A 12 32.50 29.42 -24.07
N ALA A 13 32.91 28.75 -25.15
CA ALA A 13 32.30 27.51 -25.60
C ALA A 13 32.36 26.41 -24.52
N ARG A 14 33.49 26.27 -23.81
CA ARG A 14 33.62 25.32 -22.70
C ARG A 14 32.72 25.66 -21.53
N LYS A 15 32.59 26.94 -21.19
CA LYS A 15 31.68 27.39 -20.13
C LYS A 15 30.23 27.06 -20.51
N ALA A 16 29.80 27.42 -21.72
CA ALA A 16 28.46 27.12 -22.20
C ALA A 16 28.15 25.62 -22.19
N ALA A 17 29.11 24.78 -22.62
CA ALA A 17 28.95 23.33 -22.57
C ALA A 17 28.80 22.78 -21.13
N ARG A 18 29.59 23.30 -20.18
CA ARG A 18 29.47 22.94 -18.76
C ARG A 18 28.12 23.37 -18.17
N ASP A 19 27.69 24.60 -18.45
CA ASP A 19 26.41 25.12 -17.97
C ASP A 19 25.23 24.29 -18.51
N ALA A 20 25.28 23.90 -19.79
CA ALA A 20 24.29 23.00 -20.39
C ALA A 20 24.28 21.61 -19.73
N GLN A 21 25.45 21.03 -19.48
CA GLN A 21 25.56 19.73 -18.81
C GLN A 21 25.02 19.78 -17.37
N THR A 22 25.30 20.84 -16.63
CA THR A 22 24.76 21.04 -15.27
C THR A 22 23.24 21.11 -15.29
N LYS A 23 22.66 21.94 -16.16
CA LYS A 23 21.20 22.05 -16.31
C LYS A 23 20.55 20.72 -16.68
N GLN A 24 21.17 19.95 -17.58
CA GLN A 24 20.67 18.64 -17.97
C GLN A 24 20.66 17.67 -16.79
N ARG A 25 21.73 17.66 -15.99
CA ARG A 25 21.83 16.81 -14.79
C ARG A 25 20.82 17.22 -13.72
N GLU A 26 20.64 18.51 -13.49
CA GLU A 26 19.63 19.04 -12.57
C GLU A 26 18.21 18.67 -13.01
N ALA A 27 17.90 18.84 -14.30
CA ALA A 27 16.60 18.45 -14.85
C ALA A 27 16.34 16.94 -14.73
N ALA A 28 17.37 16.11 -14.99
CA ALA A 28 17.28 14.67 -14.82
C ALA A 28 17.02 14.28 -13.36
N ARG A 29 17.77 14.85 -12.40
CA ARG A 29 17.57 14.62 -10.96
C ARG A 29 16.20 15.09 -10.48
N ALA A 30 15.74 16.25 -10.95
CA ALA A 30 14.42 16.77 -10.61
C ALA A 30 13.31 15.86 -11.15
N ARG A 31 13.47 15.32 -12.36
CA ARG A 31 12.53 14.33 -12.91
C ARG A 31 12.55 13.03 -12.11
N GLU A 32 13.72 12.50 -11.80
CA GLU A 32 13.87 11.28 -11.00
C GLU A 32 13.20 11.43 -9.63
N ARG A 33 13.44 12.55 -8.94
CA ARG A 33 12.76 12.85 -7.67
C ARG A 33 11.24 12.87 -7.81
N ARG A 34 10.71 13.57 -8.81
CA ARG A 34 9.26 13.60 -9.06
C ARG A 34 8.69 12.21 -9.36
N VAL A 35 9.44 11.36 -10.09
CA VAL A 35 9.01 9.99 -10.38
C VAL A 35 8.96 9.16 -9.10
N LEU A 36 9.96 9.26 -8.23
CA LEU A 36 9.98 8.56 -6.95
C LEU A 36 8.84 9.03 -6.03
N ASP A 37 8.64 10.35 -5.91
CA ASP A 37 7.57 10.92 -5.08
C ASP A 37 6.18 10.46 -5.56
N LEU A 38 5.97 10.42 -6.88
CA LEU A 38 4.72 9.91 -7.47
C LEU A 38 4.56 8.40 -7.25
N ALA A 39 5.63 7.62 -7.40
CA ALA A 39 5.59 6.18 -7.15
C ALA A 39 5.22 5.88 -5.69
N THR A 40 5.84 6.57 -4.73
CA THR A 40 5.49 6.47 -3.31
C THR A 40 4.02 6.84 -3.07
N THR A 41 3.54 7.92 -3.69
CA THR A 41 2.14 8.34 -3.59
C THR A 41 1.18 7.26 -4.10
N VAL A 42 1.49 6.64 -5.25
CA VAL A 42 0.65 5.59 -5.84
C VAL A 42 0.56 4.36 -4.93
N ILE A 43 1.70 3.89 -4.41
CA ILE A 43 1.72 2.73 -3.53
C ILE A 43 0.99 3.02 -2.22
N ALA A 44 1.23 4.17 -1.59
CA ALA A 44 0.53 4.56 -0.37
C ALA A 44 -0.99 4.63 -0.57
N ALA A 45 -1.46 5.20 -1.69
CA ALA A 45 -2.89 5.25 -2.00
C ALA A 45 -3.51 3.86 -2.24
N ILE A 46 -2.76 2.92 -2.81
CA ILE A 46 -3.19 1.52 -2.97
C ILE A 46 -3.30 0.85 -1.59
N ASP A 47 -2.27 1.00 -0.75
CA ASP A 47 -2.26 0.41 0.60
C ASP A 47 -3.40 0.98 1.46
N GLU A 48 -3.62 2.29 1.43
CA GLU A 48 -4.73 2.95 2.12
C GLU A 48 -6.09 2.43 1.65
N ARG A 49 -6.27 2.28 0.32
CA ARG A 49 -7.49 1.69 -0.25
C ARG A 49 -7.67 0.26 0.25
N ASP A 50 -6.64 -0.55 0.20
CA ASP A 50 -6.71 -1.97 0.56
C ASP A 50 -7.04 -2.13 2.05
N LEU A 51 -6.51 -1.27 2.93
CA LEU A 51 -6.89 -1.19 4.34
C LEU A 51 -8.37 -0.80 4.55
N VAL A 52 -8.93 0.07 3.71
CA VAL A 52 -10.37 0.41 3.76
C VAL A 52 -11.22 -0.75 3.27
N VAL A 53 -10.79 -1.43 2.20
CA VAL A 53 -11.48 -2.62 1.66
C VAL A 53 -11.49 -3.72 2.71
N GLU A 54 -10.34 -4.08 3.28
CA GLU A 54 -10.22 -5.13 4.30
C GLU A 54 -11.13 -4.85 5.50
N ARG A 55 -11.11 -3.63 6.05
CA ARG A 55 -12.00 -3.24 7.15
C ARG A 55 -13.47 -3.34 6.78
N THR A 56 -13.82 -2.99 5.54
CA THR A 56 -15.21 -3.04 5.06
C THR A 56 -15.66 -4.48 4.87
N GLU A 57 -14.81 -5.34 4.31
CA GLU A 57 -15.07 -6.76 4.12
C GLU A 57 -15.21 -7.49 5.45
N ARG A 58 -14.33 -7.19 6.43
CA ARG A 58 -14.46 -7.70 7.80
C ARG A 58 -15.81 -7.35 8.40
N ARG A 59 -16.19 -6.07 8.38
CA ARG A 59 -17.49 -5.61 8.92
C ARG A 59 -18.67 -6.29 8.23
N ALA A 60 -18.57 -6.51 6.91
CA ALA A 60 -19.61 -7.25 6.18
C ALA A 60 -19.66 -8.72 6.61
N GLY A 61 -18.51 -9.38 6.77
CA GLY A 61 -18.42 -10.75 7.28
C GLY A 61 -18.96 -10.91 8.69
N GLU A 62 -18.69 -9.96 9.58
CA GLU A 62 -19.21 -9.92 10.96
C GLU A 62 -20.74 -9.82 10.95
N ALA A 63 -21.30 -8.89 10.17
CA ALA A 63 -22.75 -8.75 10.03
C ALA A 63 -23.41 -10.01 9.44
N LEU A 64 -22.80 -10.63 8.43
CA LEU A 64 -23.27 -11.90 7.88
C LEU A 64 -23.24 -13.03 8.90
N ARG A 65 -22.22 -13.06 9.75
CA ARG A 65 -22.14 -14.04 10.83
C ARG A 65 -23.23 -13.79 11.87
N GLU A 66 -23.45 -12.55 12.28
CA GLU A 66 -24.51 -12.21 13.24
C GLU A 66 -25.90 -12.61 12.73
N LEU A 67 -26.20 -12.34 11.44
CA LEU A 67 -27.45 -12.77 10.81
C LEU A 67 -27.67 -14.29 10.86
N VAL A 68 -26.62 -15.09 10.69
CA VAL A 68 -26.72 -16.55 10.68
C VAL A 68 -26.66 -17.14 12.09
N ASP A 69 -25.69 -16.71 12.90
CA ASP A 69 -25.35 -17.35 14.17
C ASP A 69 -26.20 -16.81 15.33
N VAL A 70 -26.63 -15.54 15.28
CA VAL A 70 -27.45 -14.90 16.33
C VAL A 70 -28.91 -14.86 15.93
N GLU A 71 -29.23 -14.34 14.75
CA GLU A 71 -30.61 -14.21 14.28
C GLU A 71 -31.16 -15.52 13.67
N GLY A 72 -30.30 -16.51 13.43
CA GLY A 72 -30.69 -17.85 12.99
C GLY A 72 -31.15 -17.93 11.53
N LEU A 73 -30.87 -16.92 10.70
CA LEU A 73 -31.25 -16.94 9.29
C LEU A 73 -30.48 -18.01 8.54
N SER A 74 -31.16 -18.66 7.60
CA SER A 74 -30.47 -19.46 6.59
C SER A 74 -29.63 -18.56 5.68
N VAL A 75 -28.63 -19.16 5.02
CA VAL A 75 -27.81 -18.45 4.03
C VAL A 75 -28.67 -17.82 2.94
N ARG A 76 -29.70 -18.55 2.46
CA ARG A 76 -30.61 -18.04 1.42
C ARG A 76 -31.40 -16.81 1.89
N GLU A 77 -31.97 -16.85 3.09
CA GLU A 77 -32.72 -15.72 3.66
C GLU A 77 -31.82 -14.50 3.89
N THR A 78 -30.57 -14.73 4.30
CA THR A 78 -29.56 -13.69 4.43
C THR A 78 -29.31 -12.98 3.09
N LEU A 79 -29.11 -13.75 2.01
CA LEU A 79 -28.86 -13.20 0.67
C LEU A 79 -30.08 -12.47 0.09
N GLU A 80 -31.28 -13.01 0.33
CA GLU A 80 -32.54 -12.35 -0.03
C GLU A 80 -32.71 -11.02 0.71
N SER A 81 -32.38 -10.98 2.00
CA SER A 81 -32.39 -9.75 2.81
C SER A 81 -31.35 -8.72 2.34
N CYS A 82 -30.23 -9.18 1.78
CA CYS A 82 -29.24 -8.32 1.11
C CYS A 82 -29.68 -7.84 -0.29
N GLY A 83 -30.90 -8.14 -0.71
CA GLY A 83 -31.47 -7.69 -1.99
C GLY A 83 -30.79 -8.30 -3.21
N GLY A 84 -30.22 -9.50 -3.09
CA GLY A 84 -29.56 -10.20 -4.20
C GLY A 84 -28.28 -9.53 -4.72
N ARG A 85 -27.77 -8.51 -4.04
CA ARG A 85 -26.49 -7.85 -4.38
C ARG A 85 -25.26 -8.66 -3.97
N LEU A 86 -25.49 -9.75 -3.23
CA LEU A 86 -24.50 -10.64 -2.69
C LEU A 86 -24.86 -12.05 -3.16
N ASP A 87 -23.87 -12.82 -3.63
CA ASP A 87 -24.04 -14.24 -3.96
C ASP A 87 -23.51 -15.13 -2.82
N GLU A 88 -23.83 -16.43 -2.88
CA GLU A 88 -23.41 -17.41 -1.87
C GLU A 88 -21.89 -17.50 -1.73
N ARG A 89 -21.16 -17.36 -2.85
CA ARG A 89 -19.70 -17.47 -2.87
C ARG A 89 -19.07 -16.31 -2.12
N GLU A 90 -19.55 -15.10 -2.37
CA GLU A 90 -19.06 -13.89 -1.74
C GLU A 90 -19.45 -13.84 -0.26
N ALA A 91 -20.69 -14.22 0.09
CA ALA A 91 -21.09 -14.35 1.49
C ALA A 91 -20.21 -15.37 2.26
N THR A 92 -19.89 -16.50 1.62
CA THR A 92 -18.98 -17.51 2.19
C THR A 92 -17.57 -16.96 2.35
N ARG A 93 -17.05 -16.25 1.35
CA ARG A 93 -15.73 -15.62 1.40
C ARG A 93 -15.64 -14.60 2.55
N LEU A 94 -16.61 -13.70 2.66
CA LEU A 94 -16.65 -12.66 3.70
C LEU A 94 -16.72 -13.26 5.11
N ARG A 95 -17.57 -14.27 5.34
CA ARG A 95 -17.62 -14.99 6.64
C ARG A 95 -16.28 -15.68 6.96
N ARG A 96 -15.59 -16.20 5.94
CA ARG A 96 -14.30 -16.87 6.13
C ARG A 96 -13.18 -15.91 6.54
N ILE A 97 -13.21 -14.65 6.11
CA ILE A 97 -12.25 -13.62 6.55
C ILE A 97 -12.26 -13.53 8.08
N VAL A 98 -13.45 -13.33 8.66
CA VAL A 98 -13.61 -13.22 10.12
C VAL A 98 -13.18 -14.49 10.85
N GLN A 99 -13.56 -15.67 10.33
CA GLN A 99 -13.15 -16.95 10.92
C GLN A 99 -11.63 -17.16 10.93
N LEU A 100 -10.92 -16.67 9.91
CA LEU A 100 -9.47 -16.77 9.84
C LEU A 100 -8.80 -15.79 10.80
N GLU A 101 -9.32 -14.57 10.92
CA GLU A 101 -8.83 -13.58 11.87
C GLU A 101 -9.02 -14.04 13.32
N GLU A 102 -10.15 -14.65 13.65
CA GLU A 102 -10.38 -15.24 14.97
C GLU A 102 -9.38 -16.36 15.27
N LYS A 103 -9.12 -17.24 14.29
CA LYS A 103 -8.10 -18.29 14.44
C LYS A 103 -6.70 -17.71 14.66
N GLN A 104 -6.37 -16.62 13.97
CA GLN A 104 -5.09 -15.92 14.14
C GLN A 104 -5.00 -15.24 15.51
N ALA A 105 -6.08 -14.60 15.98
CA ALA A 105 -6.13 -13.99 17.30
C ALA A 105 -5.96 -15.03 18.43
N VAL A 106 -6.63 -16.18 18.30
CA VAL A 106 -6.47 -17.30 19.26
C VAL A 106 -5.04 -17.85 19.21
N ALA A 107 -4.45 -18.03 18.03
CA ALA A 107 -3.07 -18.49 17.90
C ALA A 107 -2.05 -17.50 18.50
N ALA A 108 -2.21 -16.20 18.26
CA ALA A 108 -1.35 -15.17 18.82
C ALA A 108 -1.45 -15.09 20.36
N SER A 109 -2.63 -15.38 20.93
CA SER A 109 -2.82 -15.45 22.38
C SER A 109 -2.22 -16.71 23.04
N ALA A 110 -1.86 -17.72 22.25
CA ALA A 110 -1.35 -19.00 22.73
C ALA A 110 0.20 -19.10 22.73
N GLU A 111 0.92 -18.06 22.30
CA GLU A 111 2.38 -18.06 22.36
C GLU A 111 2.88 -17.85 23.81
N PRO A 112 3.66 -18.79 24.39
CA PRO A 112 4.20 -18.61 25.72
C PRO A 112 5.29 -17.54 25.71
N THR A 113 5.15 -16.56 26.60
CA THR A 113 6.18 -15.58 26.95
C THR A 113 7.50 -16.31 27.24
N ARG A 114 8.45 -16.27 26.30
CA ARG A 114 9.81 -16.70 26.56
C ARG A 114 10.40 -15.75 27.61
N ASP A 115 10.72 -16.33 28.76
CA ASP A 115 11.39 -15.68 29.88
C ASP A 115 12.47 -14.71 29.42
N THR A 116 12.35 -13.47 29.89
CA THR A 116 13.42 -12.49 29.91
C THR A 116 14.55 -13.00 30.80
N VAL A 117 15.54 -13.67 30.20
CA VAL A 117 16.84 -13.84 30.85
C VAL A 117 17.65 -12.59 30.59
N THR A 118 17.62 -11.68 31.58
CA THR A 118 18.73 -10.80 31.90
C THR A 118 20.01 -11.62 31.94
N ALA A 119 20.89 -11.43 30.95
CA ALA A 119 22.29 -11.80 31.06
C ALA A 119 23.11 -10.53 30.97
N SER A 120 23.38 -9.95 32.15
CA SER A 120 24.58 -9.16 32.38
C SER A 120 25.80 -10.02 32.07
N VAL A 121 26.68 -9.55 31.18
CA VAL A 121 28.15 -9.60 31.31
C VAL A 121 28.71 -8.37 30.61
#